data_AF-A0AAV9A2C1-F1
#
_entry.id   AF-A0AAV9A2C1-F1
#
_cell.length_a   1.000
_cell.length_b   1.000
_cell.length_c   1.000
_cell.angle_alpha   90.00
_cell.angle_beta   90.00
_cell.angle_gamma   90.00
#
_symmetry.space_group_name_H-M   'P 1'
#
loop_
_entity.id
_entity.type
_entity.pdbx_description
1 polymer ?
#
loop_
_entity_poly.entity_id
_entity_poly.type
_entity_poly.pdbx_seq_one_letter_code
_entity_poly.pdbx_strand_id
1 'polypeptide(L)'
;MEPPPPPEEQMSAVTLTSDGPPPASAPRRTLIRSIVARPDGGLGLVGSKVTIGGMMKTGREQGKGSFAFLELNDGSYLDSLQVIVDSSVADPSILNPSGNPSLKAKISAVTRIRDELPFATHTFFRENRLRYVHTPIITTSDCEGAGEMFQVTTLFSDAEKLERELKENPPPSEDEIEAAKMLVKDKADIGASVSLLTSAKENLARLEERFKLKAGIAQKDGKIDYSHDFFGRQAFLTVSGQLQVETYACALGNVYTFGPTFRAEHSHTSRHLAEFWMIEPEIAFADLQVGELIGGTQREERYDVLVQRIQEAGLPLEPYEWYLDLRRYGTLKHSGFGLGFA
;
A
#
# COMPACT_ATOMS: atom_id res chain seq x y z
N MET A 1 -26.97 29.39 -0.29
CA MET A 1 -27.15 28.45 -1.40
C MET A 1 -26.27 27.25 -1.10
N GLU A 2 -26.86 26.18 -0.58
CA GLU A 2 -26.18 24.90 -0.39
C GLU A 2 -25.98 24.21 -1.76
N PRO A 3 -24.91 23.42 -1.92
CA PRO A 3 -24.71 22.65 -3.15
C PRO A 3 -25.79 21.56 -3.27
N PRO A 4 -26.22 21.22 -4.50
CA PRO A 4 -27.21 20.17 -4.69
C PRO A 4 -26.64 18.80 -4.27
N PRO A 5 -27.48 17.89 -3.76
CA PRO A 5 -27.06 16.53 -3.46
C PRO A 5 -26.63 15.81 -4.75
N PRO A 6 -25.70 14.85 -4.66
CA PRO A 6 -25.20 14.12 -5.81
C PRO A 6 -26.30 13.28 -6.48
N PRO A 7 -26.19 12.97 -7.78
CA PRO A 7 -27.22 12.24 -8.53
C PRO A 7 -27.37 10.79 -8.00
N GLU A 8 -28.58 10.41 -7.58
CA GLU A 8 -28.89 9.08 -7.03
C GLU A 8 -28.93 7.94 -8.07
N GLU A 9 -28.70 8.21 -9.36
CA GLU A 9 -28.89 7.22 -10.45
C GLU A 9 -27.68 6.31 -10.76
N GLN A 10 -26.73 6.14 -9.85
CA GLN A 10 -25.70 5.09 -9.95
C GLN A 10 -25.63 4.15 -8.73
N MET A 11 -26.69 4.08 -7.93
CA MET A 11 -26.89 2.93 -7.06
C MET A 11 -27.69 1.87 -7.82
N SER A 12 -27.06 0.73 -8.11
CA SER A 12 -27.71 -0.44 -8.66
C SER A 12 -28.88 -0.87 -7.77
N ALA A 13 -30.08 -0.42 -8.11
CA ALA A 13 -31.31 -0.91 -7.54
C ALA A 13 -31.49 -2.36 -8.00
N VAL A 14 -31.16 -3.31 -7.12
CA VAL A 14 -31.66 -4.68 -7.24
C VAL A 14 -33.12 -4.63 -6.82
N THR A 15 -34.01 -4.52 -7.81
CA THR A 15 -35.45 -4.59 -7.62
C THR A 15 -35.81 -5.99 -7.11
N LEU A 16 -36.10 -6.12 -5.82
CA LEU A 16 -36.74 -7.30 -5.23
C LEU A 16 -38.24 -7.21 -5.46
N THR A 17 -38.71 -7.68 -6.61
CA THR A 17 -40.14 -7.95 -6.82
C THR A 17 -40.35 -9.38 -7.28
N SER A 18 -40.66 -10.26 -6.34
CA SER A 18 -41.65 -11.32 -6.51
C SER A 18 -42.07 -11.81 -5.12
N ASP A 19 -43.36 -11.71 -4.84
CA ASP A 19 -44.02 -12.08 -3.58
C ASP A 19 -43.91 -13.57 -3.27
N GLY A 20 -42.94 -13.92 -2.42
CA GLY A 20 -42.88 -15.22 -1.74
C GLY A 20 -41.76 -15.20 -0.70
N PRO A 21 -41.88 -15.91 0.43
CA PRO A 21 -40.72 -16.13 1.30
C PRO A 21 -39.60 -16.73 0.45
N PRO A 22 -38.34 -16.28 0.60
CA PRO A 22 -37.23 -16.86 -0.14
C PRO A 22 -37.25 -18.38 0.08
N PRO A 23 -37.08 -19.19 -0.98
CA PRO A 23 -37.07 -20.64 -0.83
C PRO A 23 -36.05 -21.01 0.25
N ALA A 24 -36.47 -21.89 1.16
CA ALA A 24 -35.70 -22.33 2.32
C ALA A 24 -34.24 -22.58 1.91
N SER A 25 -33.34 -21.83 2.57
CA SER A 25 -31.89 -21.90 2.54
C SER A 25 -31.29 -23.02 1.68
N ALA A 26 -30.57 -22.66 0.61
CA ALA A 26 -29.54 -23.57 0.09
C ALA A 26 -28.73 -24.13 1.28
N PRO A 27 -28.51 -25.44 1.38
CA PRO A 27 -27.87 -26.04 2.54
C PRO A 27 -26.52 -25.33 2.77
N ARG A 28 -26.37 -24.71 3.94
CA ARG A 28 -25.16 -23.98 4.30
C ARG A 28 -24.00 -24.97 4.27
N ARG A 29 -23.04 -24.76 3.37
CA ARG A 29 -21.85 -25.61 3.23
C ARG A 29 -21.18 -25.79 4.59
N THR A 30 -20.98 -27.04 4.98
CA THR A 30 -20.20 -27.45 6.15
C THR A 30 -18.72 -27.37 5.80
N LEU A 31 -17.94 -26.63 6.62
CA LEU A 31 -16.50 -26.53 6.45
C LEU A 31 -15.81 -27.82 6.89
N ILE A 32 -14.79 -28.25 6.15
CA ILE A 32 -14.03 -29.47 6.49
C ILE A 32 -13.41 -29.39 7.90
N ARG A 33 -12.95 -28.21 8.33
CA ARG A 33 -12.47 -27.97 9.71
C ARG A 33 -13.48 -28.42 10.77
N SER A 34 -14.77 -28.16 10.54
CA SER A 34 -15.82 -28.48 11.52
C SER A 34 -16.08 -29.99 11.67
N ILE A 35 -15.52 -30.81 10.79
CA ILE A 35 -15.58 -32.27 10.83
C ILE A 35 -14.25 -32.81 11.34
N VAL A 36 -13.15 -32.47 10.66
CA VAL A 36 -11.82 -33.06 10.86
C VAL A 36 -11.12 -32.54 12.13
N ALA A 37 -11.30 -31.27 12.49
CA ALA A 37 -10.65 -30.68 13.65
C ALA A 37 -11.39 -30.95 14.97
N ARG A 38 -12.45 -31.76 14.96
CA ARG A 38 -13.19 -32.08 16.18
C ARG A 38 -12.35 -32.98 17.10
N PRO A 39 -12.46 -32.84 18.43
CA PRO A 39 -11.75 -33.73 19.37
C PRO A 39 -12.08 -35.21 19.19
N ASP A 40 -13.28 -35.54 18.69
CA ASP A 40 -13.76 -36.90 18.43
C ASP A 40 -13.45 -37.39 17.00
N GLY A 41 -12.67 -36.65 16.22
CA GLY A 41 -12.35 -36.98 14.83
C GLY A 41 -13.57 -37.04 13.90
N GLY A 42 -14.70 -36.43 14.28
CA GLY A 42 -15.94 -36.44 13.50
C GLY A 42 -16.92 -37.56 13.85
N LEU A 43 -16.63 -38.41 14.86
CA LEU A 43 -17.51 -39.52 15.25
C LEU A 43 -18.92 -39.06 15.65
N GLY A 44 -19.06 -37.90 16.29
CA GLY A 44 -20.37 -37.34 16.64
C GLY A 44 -21.25 -36.91 15.45
N LEU A 45 -20.73 -36.95 14.21
CA LEU A 45 -21.46 -36.62 12.99
C LEU A 45 -21.88 -37.87 12.19
N VAL A 46 -21.55 -39.07 12.66
CA VAL A 46 -21.94 -40.32 11.99
C VAL A 46 -23.47 -40.40 11.85
N GLY A 47 -23.94 -40.75 10.66
CA GLY A 47 -25.37 -40.79 10.31
C GLY A 47 -25.98 -39.45 9.92
N SER A 48 -25.26 -38.34 10.10
CA SER A 48 -25.72 -37.01 9.66
C SER A 48 -25.49 -36.82 8.16
N LYS A 49 -26.40 -36.11 7.50
CA LYS A 49 -26.22 -35.65 6.12
C LYS A 49 -25.64 -34.23 6.14
N VAL A 50 -24.54 -34.03 5.44
CA VAL A 50 -23.87 -32.72 5.33
C VAL A 50 -23.58 -32.39 3.88
N THR A 51 -23.54 -31.10 3.56
CA THR A 51 -23.10 -30.60 2.26
C THR A 51 -21.71 -30.02 2.41
N ILE A 52 -20.71 -30.62 1.76
CA ILE A 52 -19.32 -30.16 1.74
C ILE A 52 -18.94 -29.72 0.33
N GLY A 53 -17.91 -28.88 0.22
CA GLY A 53 -17.35 -28.46 -1.05
C GLY A 53 -15.90 -28.05 -0.87
N GLY A 54 -15.06 -28.31 -1.87
CA GLY A 54 -13.64 -28.04 -1.82
C GLY A 54 -12.93 -28.43 -3.11
N MET A 55 -11.61 -28.25 -3.14
CA MET A 55 -10.76 -28.73 -4.22
C MET A 55 -10.29 -30.15 -3.91
N MET A 56 -10.37 -31.02 -4.91
CA MET A 56 -9.79 -32.36 -4.81
C MET A 56 -8.26 -32.27 -4.92
N LYS A 57 -7.55 -32.75 -3.90
CA LYS A 57 -6.08 -32.82 -3.88
C LYS A 57 -5.56 -34.08 -4.57
N THR A 58 -6.20 -35.22 -4.31
CA THR A 58 -5.89 -36.51 -4.93
C THR A 58 -7.17 -37.30 -5.13
N GLY A 59 -7.16 -38.18 -6.13
CA GLY A 59 -8.22 -39.13 -6.42
C GLY A 59 -7.60 -40.51 -6.66
N ARG A 60 -8.25 -41.56 -6.14
CA ARG A 60 -7.83 -42.96 -6.28
C ARG A 60 -9.05 -43.79 -6.62
N GLU A 61 -9.05 -44.43 -7.78
CA GLU A 61 -10.03 -45.46 -8.11
C GLU A 61 -9.75 -46.75 -7.33
N GLN A 62 -10.81 -47.46 -6.93
CA GLN A 62 -10.72 -48.80 -6.35
C GLN A 62 -11.91 -49.67 -6.81
N GLY A 63 -11.89 -50.96 -6.47
CA GLY A 63 -13.00 -51.86 -6.75
C GLY A 63 -13.20 -52.16 -8.23
N LYS A 64 -12.13 -52.06 -9.04
CA LYS A 64 -12.19 -52.15 -10.52
C LYS A 64 -13.06 -51.04 -11.14
N GLY A 65 -13.05 -49.85 -10.55
CA GLY A 65 -13.80 -48.69 -11.04
C GLY A 65 -15.22 -48.57 -10.46
N SER A 66 -15.56 -49.34 -9.42
CA SER A 66 -16.87 -49.22 -8.76
C SER A 66 -16.97 -47.97 -7.86
N PHE A 67 -15.85 -47.47 -7.33
CA PHE A 67 -15.83 -46.24 -6.54
C PHE A 67 -14.43 -45.60 -6.54
N ALA A 68 -14.35 -44.35 -6.09
CA ALA A 68 -13.09 -43.64 -5.85
C ALA A 68 -13.02 -43.02 -4.44
N PHE A 69 -11.80 -42.94 -3.92
CA PHE A 69 -11.47 -42.11 -2.76
C PHE A 69 -10.95 -40.77 -3.25
N LEU A 70 -11.52 -39.69 -2.72
CA LEU A 70 -11.12 -38.32 -2.99
C LEU A 70 -10.63 -37.68 -1.70
N GLU A 71 -9.47 -37.05 -1.75
CA GLU A 71 -8.99 -36.18 -0.67
C GLU A 71 -9.47 -34.76 -0.96
N LEU A 72 -10.55 -34.34 -0.32
CA LEU A 72 -11.13 -33.02 -0.51
C LEU A 72 -10.53 -32.04 0.51
N ASN A 73 -10.11 -30.87 0.07
CA ASN A 73 -9.68 -29.80 0.95
C ASN A 73 -10.29 -28.47 0.52
N ASP A 74 -10.74 -27.70 1.49
CA ASP A 74 -11.54 -26.52 1.24
C ASP A 74 -10.91 -25.24 1.80
N GLY A 75 -9.63 -25.33 2.19
CA GLY A 75 -8.87 -24.25 2.81
C GLY A 75 -9.22 -23.97 4.27
N SER A 76 -10.23 -24.60 4.86
CA SER A 76 -10.60 -24.34 6.26
C SER A 76 -9.69 -25.02 7.28
N TYR A 77 -9.01 -26.10 6.90
CA TYR A 77 -8.10 -26.86 7.75
C TYR A 77 -6.88 -27.38 6.97
N LEU A 78 -5.82 -27.75 7.69
CA LEU A 78 -4.59 -28.29 7.08
C LEU A 78 -4.88 -29.64 6.41
N ASP A 79 -5.55 -30.53 7.15
CA ASP A 79 -5.90 -31.86 6.69
C ASP A 79 -7.08 -31.85 5.72
N SER A 80 -7.12 -32.87 4.87
CA SER A 80 -8.21 -33.12 3.94
C SER A 80 -9.28 -34.01 4.57
N LEU A 81 -10.49 -33.96 4.03
CA LEU A 81 -11.52 -34.94 4.29
C LEU A 81 -11.52 -35.98 3.17
N GLN A 82 -11.38 -37.25 3.53
CA GLN A 82 -11.52 -38.35 2.59
C GLN A 82 -13.01 -38.58 2.30
N VAL A 83 -13.37 -38.61 1.02
CA VAL A 83 -14.73 -38.83 0.53
C VAL A 83 -14.74 -40.05 -0.39
N ILE A 84 -15.74 -40.91 -0.24
CA ILE A 84 -15.96 -42.03 -1.15
C ILE A 84 -17.06 -41.63 -2.14
N VAL A 85 -16.78 -41.76 -3.43
CA VAL A 85 -17.74 -41.51 -4.51
C VAL A 85 -17.95 -42.80 -5.29
N ASP A 86 -19.17 -43.30 -5.28
CA ASP A 86 -19.56 -44.48 -6.07
C ASP A 86 -19.75 -44.10 -7.54
N SER A 87 -19.41 -45.00 -8.47
CA SER A 87 -19.51 -44.73 -9.90
C SER A 87 -20.95 -44.54 -10.40
N SER A 88 -21.96 -44.95 -9.62
CA SER A 88 -23.36 -44.61 -9.88
C SER A 88 -23.69 -43.12 -9.70
N VAL A 89 -22.85 -42.35 -8.98
CA VAL A 89 -23.04 -40.92 -8.73
C VAL A 89 -22.27 -40.07 -9.73
N ALA A 90 -21.01 -40.41 -9.98
CA ALA A 90 -20.15 -39.72 -10.93
C ALA A 90 -19.06 -40.64 -11.47
N ASP A 91 -18.65 -40.45 -12.73
CA ASP A 91 -17.56 -41.22 -13.33
C ASP A 91 -16.25 -40.99 -12.56
N PRO A 92 -15.61 -42.02 -12.00
CA PRO A 92 -14.34 -41.88 -11.29
C PRO A 92 -13.19 -41.36 -12.17
N SER A 93 -13.25 -41.60 -13.48
CA SER A 93 -12.16 -41.32 -14.43
C SER A 93 -12.02 -39.83 -14.79
N ILE A 94 -13.06 -39.02 -14.55
CA ILE A 94 -13.03 -37.56 -14.77
C ILE A 94 -12.38 -36.80 -13.59
N LEU A 95 -12.01 -37.51 -12.52
CA LEU A 95 -11.47 -36.95 -11.29
C LEU A 95 -9.95 -36.79 -11.38
N ASN A 96 -9.50 -35.91 -12.27
CA ASN A 96 -8.09 -35.54 -12.36
C ASN A 96 -7.75 -34.41 -11.36
N PRO A 97 -6.81 -34.60 -10.42
CA PRO A 97 -6.40 -33.52 -9.53
C PRO A 97 -5.72 -32.41 -10.33
N SER A 98 -6.13 -31.17 -10.10
CA SER A 98 -5.51 -30.01 -10.75
C SER A 98 -4.29 -29.53 -9.96
N GLY A 99 -3.10 -29.58 -10.58
CA GLY A 99 -1.86 -28.97 -10.09
C GLY A 99 -1.03 -29.82 -9.11
N ASN A 100 0.10 -29.26 -8.63
CA ASN A 100 1.05 -29.93 -7.74
C ASN A 100 0.58 -29.93 -6.27
N PRO A 101 0.21 -31.07 -5.67
CA PRO A 101 -0.37 -31.12 -4.31
C PRO A 101 0.62 -30.75 -3.20
N SER A 102 1.92 -31.01 -3.40
CA SER A 102 2.97 -30.76 -2.40
C SER A 102 3.25 -29.26 -2.21
N LEU A 103 3.27 -28.51 -3.31
CA LEU A 103 3.46 -27.05 -3.27
C LEU A 103 2.27 -26.36 -2.57
N LYS A 104 1.04 -26.75 -2.90
CA LYS A 104 -0.18 -26.22 -2.29
C LYS A 104 -0.23 -26.46 -0.77
N ALA A 105 0.23 -27.64 -0.31
CA ALA A 105 0.28 -27.95 1.11
C ALA A 105 1.29 -27.07 1.87
N LYS A 106 2.50 -26.88 1.31
CA LYS A 106 3.53 -26.03 1.91
C LYS A 106 3.09 -24.57 2.00
N ILE A 107 2.55 -24.01 0.91
CA ILE A 107 2.01 -22.65 0.89
C ILE A 107 0.90 -22.52 1.94
N SER A 108 -0.05 -23.45 1.98
CA SER A 108 -1.14 -23.40 2.98
C SER A 108 -0.64 -23.40 4.42
N ALA A 109 0.36 -24.24 4.74
CA ALA A 109 0.92 -24.28 6.09
C ALA A 109 1.63 -22.97 6.47
N VAL A 110 2.50 -22.46 5.59
CA VAL A 110 3.23 -21.21 5.83
C VAL A 110 2.28 -20.02 5.94
N THR A 111 1.29 -19.91 5.05
CA THR A 111 0.32 -18.80 5.08
C THR A 111 -0.53 -18.82 6.34
N ARG A 112 -0.89 -19.98 6.90
CA ARG A 112 -1.61 -20.06 8.19
C ARG A 112 -0.76 -19.59 9.37
N ILE A 113 0.51 -19.98 9.40
CA ILE A 113 1.44 -19.47 10.42
C ILE A 113 1.56 -17.95 10.26
N ARG A 114 1.73 -17.47 9.03
CA ARG A 114 1.79 -16.03 8.73
C ARG A 114 0.52 -15.28 9.06
N ASP A 115 -0.67 -15.88 8.97
CA ASP A 115 -1.96 -15.29 9.36
C ASP A 115 -2.07 -15.12 10.89
N GLU A 116 -1.55 -16.09 11.64
CA GLU A 116 -1.58 -16.05 13.11
C GLU A 116 -0.58 -15.04 13.70
N LEU A 117 0.59 -14.85 13.06
CA LEU A 117 1.63 -13.98 13.61
C LEU A 117 1.19 -12.51 13.78
N PRO A 118 0.47 -11.85 12.84
CA PRO A 118 -0.03 -10.50 13.03
C PRO A 118 -1.08 -10.43 14.14
N PHE A 119 -1.96 -11.43 14.21
CA PHE A 119 -2.96 -11.50 15.28
C PHE A 119 -2.29 -11.60 16.66
N ALA A 120 -1.30 -12.48 16.81
CA ALA A 120 -0.51 -12.63 18.02
C ALA A 120 0.28 -11.34 18.35
N THR A 121 0.89 -10.70 17.35
CA THR A 121 1.63 -9.44 17.49
C THR A 121 0.73 -8.32 18.01
N HIS A 122 -0.43 -8.12 17.37
CA HIS A 122 -1.38 -7.09 17.80
C HIS A 122 -1.91 -7.39 19.22
N THR A 123 -2.20 -8.65 19.52
CA THR A 123 -2.65 -9.08 20.86
C THR A 123 -1.59 -8.76 21.90
N PHE A 124 -0.34 -9.19 21.67
CA PHE A 124 0.79 -8.94 22.57
C PHE A 124 0.95 -7.45 22.88
N PHE A 125 1.03 -6.60 21.86
CA PHE A 125 1.23 -5.17 22.08
C PHE A 125 0.04 -4.51 22.78
N ARG A 126 -1.18 -4.92 22.45
CA ARG A 126 -2.40 -4.38 23.07
C ARG A 126 -2.52 -4.78 24.55
N GLU A 127 -2.18 -6.03 24.89
CA GLU A 127 -2.11 -6.51 26.27
C GLU A 127 -1.02 -5.78 27.08
N ASN A 128 0.08 -5.40 26.43
CA ASN A 128 1.16 -4.60 27.01
C ASN A 128 0.93 -3.07 26.94
N ARG A 129 -0.28 -2.63 26.60
CA ARG A 129 -0.71 -1.21 26.55
C ARG A 129 0.00 -0.34 25.50
N LEU A 130 0.53 -0.93 24.43
CA LEU A 130 0.98 -0.17 23.27
C LEU A 130 -0.22 0.12 22.34
N ARG A 131 -0.29 1.34 21.82
CA ARG A 131 -1.31 1.73 20.84
C ARG A 131 -0.80 1.50 19.43
N TYR A 132 -1.62 0.85 18.60
CA TYR A 132 -1.34 0.72 17.19
C TYR A 132 -1.53 2.07 16.49
N VAL A 133 -0.53 2.53 15.73
CA VAL A 133 -0.55 3.76 14.96
C VAL A 133 -0.13 3.48 13.52
N HIS A 134 -0.69 4.23 12.58
CA HIS A 134 -0.29 4.16 11.18
C HIS A 134 0.71 5.28 10.87
N THR A 135 1.86 4.89 10.31
CA THR A 135 2.87 5.82 9.81
C THR A 135 2.69 6.02 8.30
N PRO A 136 3.01 7.21 7.75
CA PRO A 136 2.94 7.45 6.31
C PRO A 136 3.86 6.51 5.52
N ILE A 137 3.36 5.99 4.41
CA ILE A 137 4.16 5.15 3.48
C ILE A 137 4.99 6.01 2.53
N ILE A 138 4.41 7.12 2.05
CA ILE A 138 5.14 8.10 1.23
C ILE A 138 5.78 9.11 2.16
N THR A 139 7.08 9.33 2.00
CA THR A 139 7.89 10.22 2.84
C THR A 139 8.74 11.16 1.97
N THR A 140 9.02 12.34 2.50
CA THR A 140 10.02 13.27 1.95
C THR A 140 11.28 13.33 2.82
N SER A 141 11.34 12.48 3.85
CA SER A 141 12.43 12.36 4.82
C SER A 141 13.10 10.99 4.67
N ASP A 142 14.42 10.98 4.77
CA ASP A 142 15.22 9.76 4.85
C ASP A 142 15.39 9.37 6.32
N CYS A 143 15.01 8.14 6.68
CA CYS A 143 15.07 7.66 8.06
C CYS A 143 16.38 6.91 8.38
N GLU A 144 16.99 6.25 7.41
CA GLU A 144 18.18 5.41 7.61
C GLU A 144 19.47 6.09 7.09
N GLY A 145 19.34 7.18 6.32
CA GLY A 145 20.44 8.07 5.94
C GLY A 145 21.48 7.49 4.97
N ALA A 146 21.27 6.26 4.48
CA ALA A 146 22.24 5.55 3.64
C ALA A 146 21.63 4.52 2.66
N GLY A 147 20.32 4.26 2.71
CA GLY A 147 19.67 3.26 1.87
C GLY A 147 19.18 3.85 0.55
N GLU A 148 19.31 3.10 -0.55
CA GLU A 148 18.60 3.44 -1.79
C GLU A 148 17.09 3.35 -1.54
N MET A 149 16.35 4.42 -1.82
CA MET A 149 14.89 4.50 -1.65
C MET A 149 14.18 4.48 -3.01
N PHE A 150 13.00 3.86 -3.05
CA PHE A 150 12.13 3.97 -4.24
C PHE A 150 11.53 5.36 -4.31
N GLN A 151 11.79 6.06 -5.41
CA GLN A 151 11.18 7.36 -5.67
C GLN A 151 9.72 7.24 -6.10
N VAL A 152 8.87 8.12 -5.58
CA VAL A 152 7.46 8.26 -5.96
C VAL A 152 7.28 9.60 -6.66
N THR A 153 6.79 9.59 -7.90
CA THR A 153 6.67 10.81 -8.73
C THR A 153 5.52 10.69 -9.73
N THR A 154 4.87 11.81 -10.06
CA THR A 154 3.89 11.90 -11.16
C THR A 154 4.48 12.53 -12.42
N LEU A 155 5.73 13.02 -12.37
CA LEU A 155 6.37 13.80 -13.43
C LEU A 155 6.42 13.08 -14.78
N PHE A 156 6.59 11.76 -14.80
CA PHE A 156 6.61 10.99 -16.05
C PHE A 156 5.25 11.05 -16.76
N SER A 157 4.17 10.77 -16.03
CA SER A 157 2.82 10.81 -16.58
C SER A 157 2.43 12.21 -17.02
N ASP A 158 2.87 13.25 -16.31
CA ASP A 158 2.58 14.63 -16.68
C ASP A 158 3.40 15.08 -17.90
N ALA A 159 4.67 14.65 -18.01
CA ALA A 159 5.48 14.86 -19.20
C ALA A 159 4.88 14.16 -20.43
N GLU A 160 4.41 12.91 -20.31
CA GLU A 160 3.75 12.17 -21.40
C GLU A 160 2.45 12.86 -21.87
N LYS A 161 1.64 13.36 -20.94
CA LYS A 161 0.42 14.12 -21.26
C LYS A 161 0.76 15.38 -22.04
N LEU A 162 1.76 16.13 -21.57
CA LEU A 162 2.22 17.36 -22.23
C LEU A 162 2.80 17.07 -23.62
N GLU A 163 3.57 15.99 -23.78
CA GLU A 163 4.07 15.56 -25.08
C GLU A 163 2.96 15.24 -26.07
N ARG A 164 1.89 14.54 -25.62
CA ARG A 164 0.72 14.27 -26.46
C ARG A 164 0.01 15.57 -26.82
N GLU A 165 -0.19 16.46 -25.86
CA GLU A 165 -0.81 17.77 -26.09
C GLU A 165 -0.01 18.58 -27.11
N LEU A 166 1.32 18.64 -27.00
CA LEU A 166 2.18 19.37 -27.93
C LEU A 166 2.20 18.76 -29.34
N LYS A 167 1.93 17.46 -29.49
CA LYS A 167 1.78 16.81 -30.80
C LYS A 167 0.44 17.15 -31.46
N GLU A 168 -0.64 17.13 -30.69
CA GLU A 168 -1.99 17.47 -31.17
C GLU A 168 -2.12 18.98 -31.43
N ASN A 169 -1.47 19.77 -30.58
CA ASN A 169 -1.56 21.21 -30.48
C ASN A 169 -0.12 21.77 -30.40
N PRO A 170 0.57 21.99 -31.53
CA PRO A 170 1.95 22.48 -31.54
C PRO A 170 2.08 23.90 -30.97
N PRO A 171 3.22 24.24 -30.32
CA PRO A 171 3.50 25.61 -29.88
C PRO A 171 3.42 26.60 -31.03
N PRO A 172 3.04 27.87 -30.75
CA PRO A 172 3.05 28.90 -31.78
C PRO A 172 4.49 29.18 -32.26
N SER A 173 4.62 29.65 -33.50
CA SER A 173 5.93 30.08 -34.02
C SER A 173 6.35 31.44 -33.46
N GLU A 174 7.64 31.77 -33.57
CA GLU A 174 8.13 33.11 -33.21
C GLU A 174 7.41 34.22 -34.00
N ASP A 175 7.11 33.96 -35.29
CA ASP A 175 6.37 34.88 -36.14
C ASP A 175 4.93 35.11 -35.66
N GLU A 176 4.26 34.07 -35.17
CA GLU A 176 2.90 34.17 -34.60
C GLU A 176 2.87 35.00 -33.32
N ILE A 177 3.92 34.90 -32.49
CA ILE A 177 4.07 35.72 -31.28
C ILE A 177 4.34 37.18 -31.65
N GLU A 178 5.24 37.42 -32.60
CA GLU A 178 5.57 38.78 -33.02
C GLU A 178 4.37 39.48 -33.69
N ALA A 179 3.61 38.75 -34.51
CA ALA A 179 2.35 39.24 -35.06
C ALA A 179 1.33 39.61 -33.96
N ALA A 180 1.22 38.79 -32.92
CA ALA A 180 0.34 39.09 -31.77
C ALA A 180 0.82 40.32 -30.97
N LYS A 181 2.14 40.51 -30.82
CA LYS A 181 2.72 41.71 -30.20
C LYS A 181 2.42 42.97 -31.02
N MET A 182 2.61 42.92 -32.34
CA MET A 182 2.25 44.04 -33.21
C MET A 182 0.77 44.38 -33.12
N LEU A 183 -0.12 43.38 -33.09
CA LEU A 183 -1.56 43.60 -32.96
C LEU A 183 -1.93 44.33 -31.66
N VAL A 184 -1.28 43.98 -30.54
CA VAL A 184 -1.47 44.68 -29.25
C VAL A 184 -1.02 46.14 -29.35
N LYS A 185 0.11 46.38 -30.02
CA LYS A 185 0.66 47.72 -30.23
C LYS A 185 -0.25 48.57 -31.13
N ASP A 186 -0.66 48.05 -32.28
CA ASP A 186 -1.54 48.74 -33.22
C ASP A 186 -2.87 49.13 -32.56
N LYS A 187 -3.48 48.21 -31.80
CA LYS A 187 -4.73 48.48 -31.07
C LYS A 187 -4.58 49.55 -29.99
N ALA A 188 -3.41 49.62 -29.35
CA ALA A 188 -3.12 50.68 -28.39
C ALA A 188 -2.94 52.03 -29.10
N ASP A 189 -2.23 52.06 -30.23
CA ASP A 189 -1.91 53.27 -30.98
C ASP A 189 -3.15 53.91 -31.64
N ILE A 190 -4.11 53.09 -32.12
CA ILE A 190 -5.36 53.58 -32.73
C ILE A 190 -6.47 53.90 -31.71
N GLY A 191 -6.20 53.74 -30.41
CA GLY A 191 -7.20 53.98 -29.36
C GLY A 191 -8.41 53.05 -29.44
N ALA A 192 -8.19 51.76 -29.75
CA ALA A 192 -9.27 50.77 -29.82
C ALA A 192 -10.04 50.67 -28.50
N SER A 193 -11.28 50.18 -28.56
CA SER A 193 -12.09 50.01 -27.34
C SER A 193 -11.34 49.16 -26.30
N VAL A 194 -11.52 49.49 -25.02
CA VAL A 194 -10.86 48.80 -23.90
C VAL A 194 -11.04 47.29 -24.01
N SER A 195 -12.23 46.83 -24.40
CA SER A 195 -12.52 45.40 -24.62
C SER A 195 -11.63 44.76 -25.68
N LEU A 196 -11.40 45.42 -26.82
CA LEU A 196 -10.59 44.87 -27.91
C LEU A 196 -9.10 44.82 -27.58
N LEU A 197 -8.61 45.78 -26.79
CA LEU A 197 -7.24 45.81 -26.31
C LEU A 197 -7.02 44.73 -25.24
N THR A 198 -7.96 44.56 -24.30
CA THR A 198 -7.90 43.50 -23.28
C THR A 198 -7.84 42.12 -23.93
N SER A 199 -8.74 41.81 -24.88
CA SER A 199 -8.71 40.50 -25.56
C SER A 199 -7.44 40.25 -26.36
N ALA A 200 -6.82 41.30 -26.93
CA ALA A 200 -5.54 41.17 -27.62
C ALA A 200 -4.39 40.85 -26.65
N LYS A 201 -4.36 41.50 -25.49
CA LYS A 201 -3.38 41.23 -24.42
C LYS A 201 -3.53 39.82 -23.85
N GLU A 202 -4.77 39.37 -23.62
CA GLU A 202 -5.05 38.00 -23.16
C GLU A 202 -4.60 36.97 -24.19
N ASN A 203 -4.84 37.21 -25.49
CA ASN A 203 -4.38 36.32 -26.53
C ASN A 203 -2.85 36.26 -26.62
N LEU A 204 -2.16 37.41 -26.54
CA LEU A 204 -0.70 37.45 -26.51
C LEU A 204 -0.15 36.67 -25.31
N ALA A 205 -0.68 36.91 -24.10
CA ALA A 205 -0.25 36.19 -22.90
C ALA A 205 -0.43 34.67 -23.06
N ARG A 206 -1.56 34.23 -23.62
CA ARG A 206 -1.80 32.79 -23.90
C ARG A 206 -0.80 32.21 -24.88
N LEU A 207 -0.46 32.94 -25.96
CA LEU A 207 0.53 32.50 -26.94
C LEU A 207 1.93 32.43 -26.33
N GLU A 208 2.32 33.43 -25.53
CA GLU A 208 3.61 33.46 -24.84
C GLU A 208 3.76 32.33 -23.81
N GLU A 209 2.72 32.04 -23.02
CA GLU A 209 2.74 30.89 -22.09
C GLU A 209 2.86 29.56 -22.83
N ARG A 210 2.14 29.41 -23.94
CA ARG A 210 2.19 28.18 -24.74
C ARG A 210 3.52 27.98 -25.46
N PHE A 211 4.17 29.07 -25.87
CA PHE A 211 5.51 29.04 -26.45
C PHE A 211 6.59 28.55 -25.46
N LYS A 212 6.40 28.80 -24.15
CA LYS A 212 7.32 28.36 -23.11
C LYS A 212 7.22 26.86 -22.81
N LEU A 213 6.12 26.21 -23.20
CA LEU A 213 5.94 24.78 -22.96
C LEU A 213 6.98 23.97 -23.73
N LYS A 214 7.67 23.09 -23.01
CA LYS A 214 8.67 22.18 -23.57
C LYS A 214 8.28 20.76 -23.22
N ALA A 215 8.44 19.87 -24.18
CA ALA A 215 8.30 18.43 -23.95
C ALA A 215 9.35 17.94 -22.95
N GLY A 216 9.00 16.88 -22.22
CA GLY A 216 9.86 16.24 -21.22
C GLY A 216 9.71 16.79 -19.80
N ILE A 217 10.54 16.27 -18.90
CA ILE A 217 10.52 16.62 -17.47
C ILE A 217 11.23 17.96 -17.25
N ALA A 218 10.58 18.86 -16.52
CA ALA A 218 11.12 20.17 -16.17
C ALA A 218 12.45 20.05 -15.40
N GLN A 219 13.39 20.93 -15.71
CA GLN A 219 14.69 20.99 -15.04
C GLN A 219 14.99 22.41 -14.55
N LYS A 220 15.66 22.50 -13.40
CA LYS A 220 16.16 23.73 -12.80
C LYS A 220 17.59 23.50 -12.34
N ASP A 221 18.52 24.37 -12.76
CA ASP A 221 19.95 24.29 -12.44
C ASP A 221 20.60 22.92 -12.75
N GLY A 222 20.18 22.28 -13.86
CA GLY A 222 20.68 20.98 -14.30
C GLY A 222 20.16 19.77 -13.50
N LYS A 223 19.21 19.98 -12.59
CA LYS A 223 18.51 18.92 -11.84
C LYS A 223 17.03 18.90 -12.22
N ILE A 224 16.35 17.79 -11.97
CA ILE A 224 14.91 17.69 -12.12
C ILE A 224 14.24 18.70 -11.19
N ASP A 225 13.28 19.47 -11.73
CA ASP A 225 12.48 20.41 -10.97
C ASP A 225 11.24 19.72 -10.40
N TYR A 226 11.29 19.41 -9.11
CA TYR A 226 10.21 18.75 -8.39
C TYR A 226 9.12 19.71 -7.89
N SER A 227 9.23 21.01 -8.11
CA SER A 227 8.24 21.99 -7.64
C SER A 227 6.84 21.76 -8.22
N HIS A 228 6.77 21.09 -9.36
CA HIS A 228 5.53 20.70 -10.04
C HIS A 228 5.18 19.20 -9.89
N ASP A 229 5.96 18.43 -9.12
CA ASP A 229 5.57 17.06 -8.74
C ASP A 229 4.46 17.10 -7.68
N PHE A 230 3.82 15.96 -7.41
CA PHE A 230 2.65 15.88 -6.52
C PHE A 230 2.85 16.52 -5.13
N PHE A 231 4.03 16.36 -4.53
CA PHE A 231 4.37 16.91 -3.21
C PHE A 231 5.18 18.22 -3.27
N GLY A 232 5.42 18.76 -4.48
CA GLY A 232 6.25 19.95 -4.70
C GLY A 232 7.73 19.78 -4.31
N ARG A 233 8.16 18.54 -4.03
CA ARG A 233 9.52 18.12 -3.69
C ARG A 233 9.67 16.62 -3.96
N GLN A 234 10.90 16.10 -3.90
CA GLN A 234 11.12 14.65 -4.01
C GLN A 234 10.41 13.89 -2.89
N ALA A 235 9.76 12.80 -3.27
CA ALA A 235 9.09 11.89 -2.36
C ALA A 235 9.51 10.44 -2.65
N PHE A 236 9.44 9.61 -1.62
CA PHE A 236 9.94 8.24 -1.62
C PHE A 236 8.98 7.31 -0.89
N LEU A 237 9.09 6.01 -1.15
CA LEU A 237 8.53 4.99 -0.28
C LEU A 237 9.41 4.85 0.96
N THR A 238 8.77 4.78 2.13
CA THR A 238 9.49 4.76 3.40
C THR A 238 10.28 3.48 3.62
N VAL A 239 11.50 3.63 4.12
CA VAL A 239 12.34 2.51 4.60
C VAL A 239 11.97 2.10 6.03
N SER A 240 11.37 3.01 6.81
CA SER A 240 11.00 2.82 8.20
C SER A 240 10.04 3.93 8.67
N GLY A 241 9.06 3.59 9.49
CA GLY A 241 8.19 4.56 10.15
C GLY A 241 8.78 5.15 11.44
N GLN A 242 10.04 4.86 11.76
CA GLN A 242 10.67 5.16 13.05
C GLN A 242 10.57 6.66 13.42
N LEU A 243 10.93 7.56 12.52
CA LEU A 243 10.89 9.00 12.83
C LEU A 243 9.47 9.47 13.17
N GLN A 244 8.45 8.93 12.49
CA GLN A 244 7.05 9.30 12.68
C GLN A 244 6.46 8.63 13.93
N VAL A 245 6.85 7.40 14.27
CA VAL A 245 6.38 6.73 15.48
C VAL A 245 6.86 7.41 16.76
N GLU A 246 8.03 8.07 16.73
CA GLU A 246 8.51 8.91 17.83
C GLU A 246 7.57 10.08 18.14
N THR A 247 7.01 10.72 17.12
CA THR A 247 5.99 11.78 17.30
C THR A 247 4.78 11.25 18.08
N TYR A 248 4.30 10.07 17.70
CA TYR A 248 3.19 9.43 18.40
C TYR A 248 3.58 9.02 19.82
N ALA A 249 4.80 8.53 20.05
CA ALA A 249 5.27 8.15 21.38
C ALA A 249 5.30 9.34 22.35
N CYS A 250 5.75 10.50 21.88
CA CYS A 250 5.75 11.75 22.67
C CYS A 250 4.33 12.15 23.12
N ALA A 251 3.30 11.85 22.34
CA ALA A 251 1.92 12.23 22.63
C ALA A 251 1.09 11.14 23.33
N LEU A 252 1.35 9.86 23.01
CA LEU A 252 0.50 8.73 23.37
C LEU A 252 1.18 7.74 24.33
N GLY A 253 2.45 7.94 24.64
CA GLY A 253 3.27 7.05 25.46
C GLY A 253 3.83 5.91 24.64
N ASN A 254 3.32 4.69 24.83
CA ASN A 254 3.86 3.52 24.14
C ASN A 254 3.02 3.22 22.90
N VAL A 255 3.68 3.12 21.75
CA VAL A 255 3.04 2.95 20.44
C VAL A 255 3.78 1.93 19.62
N TYR A 256 3.14 1.40 18.59
CA TYR A 256 3.81 0.60 17.57
C TYR A 256 3.14 0.82 16.21
N THR A 257 3.94 0.77 15.15
CA THR A 257 3.43 0.63 13.78
C THR A 257 3.67 -0.79 13.29
N PHE A 258 2.84 -1.21 12.35
CA PHE A 258 2.92 -2.48 11.65
C PHE A 258 2.49 -2.21 10.21
N GLY A 259 3.46 -2.01 9.33
CA GLY A 259 3.20 -1.59 7.96
C GLY A 259 4.30 -2.02 6.99
N PRO A 260 4.06 -1.82 5.68
CA PRO A 260 5.05 -2.11 4.67
C PRO A 260 6.18 -1.08 4.69
N THR A 261 7.39 -1.54 4.43
CA THR A 261 8.61 -0.77 4.25
C THR A 261 9.35 -1.25 3.02
N PHE A 262 10.13 -0.37 2.41
CA PHE A 262 10.70 -0.61 1.10
C PHE A 262 12.20 -0.33 1.10
N ARG A 263 12.98 -1.17 0.41
CA ARG A 263 14.42 -0.96 0.20
C ARG A 263 14.75 -1.15 -1.27
N ALA A 264 15.36 -0.15 -1.90
CA ALA A 264 15.69 -0.18 -3.33
C ALA A 264 17.10 -0.74 -3.61
N GLU A 265 17.76 -1.32 -2.60
CA GLU A 265 19.07 -1.94 -2.75
C GLU A 265 19.07 -2.99 -3.89
N HIS A 266 20.07 -2.94 -4.75
CA HIS A 266 20.25 -3.93 -5.81
C HIS A 266 20.78 -5.27 -5.28
N SER A 267 19.95 -6.00 -4.54
CA SER A 267 20.32 -7.22 -3.82
C SER A 267 19.40 -8.39 -4.19
N HIS A 268 19.96 -9.41 -4.83
CA HIS A 268 19.25 -10.62 -5.25
C HIS A 268 19.69 -11.83 -4.42
N THR A 269 19.25 -11.90 -3.17
CA THR A 269 19.53 -13.03 -2.26
C THR A 269 18.25 -13.68 -1.77
N SER A 270 18.34 -14.87 -1.18
CA SER A 270 17.20 -15.57 -0.58
C SER A 270 16.64 -14.92 0.69
N ARG A 271 17.29 -13.87 1.21
CA ARG A 271 16.94 -13.21 2.48
C ARG A 271 16.56 -11.73 2.34
N HIS A 272 16.68 -11.14 1.15
CA HIS A 272 16.36 -9.73 0.93
C HIS A 272 15.11 -9.59 0.07
N LEU A 273 14.20 -8.72 0.51
CA LEU A 273 13.02 -8.33 -0.22
C LEU A 273 13.06 -6.81 -0.42
N ALA A 274 12.58 -6.35 -1.58
CA ALA A 274 12.44 -4.92 -1.86
C ALA A 274 11.22 -4.31 -1.14
N GLU A 275 10.22 -5.13 -0.84
CA GLU A 275 9.05 -4.82 -0.02
C GLU A 275 8.93 -5.89 1.06
N PHE A 276 8.83 -5.45 2.31
CA PHE A 276 8.59 -6.32 3.45
C PHE A 276 7.80 -5.55 4.50
N TRP A 277 7.28 -6.24 5.50
CA TRP A 277 6.55 -5.57 6.57
C TRP A 277 7.47 -5.38 7.77
N MET A 278 7.32 -4.27 8.46
CA MET A 278 8.06 -3.96 9.69
C MET A 278 7.08 -3.76 10.83
N ILE A 279 7.48 -4.26 11.99
CA ILE A 279 6.85 -4.00 13.28
C ILE A 279 7.81 -3.09 14.04
N GLU A 280 7.37 -1.89 14.38
CA GLU A 280 8.23 -0.85 14.96
C GLU A 280 7.58 -0.25 16.21
N PRO A 281 7.79 -0.86 17.40
CA PRO A 281 7.41 -0.27 18.66
C PRO A 281 8.35 0.86 19.09
N GLU A 282 7.76 1.90 19.68
CA GLU A 282 8.46 3.02 20.31
C GLU A 282 7.86 3.25 21.70
N ILE A 283 8.74 3.29 22.71
CA ILE A 283 8.37 3.27 24.12
C ILE A 283 8.87 4.54 24.78
N ALA A 284 7.93 5.38 25.24
CA ALA A 284 8.26 6.57 26.01
C ALA A 284 8.79 6.19 27.40
N PHE A 285 9.73 6.98 27.91
CA PHE A 285 10.40 6.82 29.21
C PHE A 285 11.23 5.54 29.36
N ALA A 286 11.50 4.84 28.25
CA ALA A 286 12.38 3.68 28.24
C ALA A 286 13.85 4.09 28.11
N ASP A 287 14.64 3.76 29.13
CA ASP A 287 16.10 3.87 29.15
C ASP A 287 16.71 2.49 28.87
N LEU A 288 17.55 2.39 27.83
CA LEU A 288 18.28 1.18 27.51
C LEU A 288 19.72 1.33 28.03
N GLN A 289 19.99 0.73 29.19
CA GLN A 289 21.34 0.71 29.79
C GLN A 289 22.34 -0.18 29.04
N VAL A 290 21.88 -0.95 28.05
CA VAL A 290 22.70 -1.92 27.30
C VAL A 290 22.37 -1.79 25.81
N GLY A 291 23.42 -1.80 24.97
CA GLY A 291 23.34 -1.72 23.52
C GLY A 291 22.60 -2.87 22.83
N GLU A 292 22.50 -2.73 21.52
CA GLU A 292 21.64 -3.45 20.55
C GLU A 292 21.58 -4.99 20.71
N LEU A 293 20.35 -5.52 20.83
CA LEU A 293 20.02 -6.97 20.75
C LEU A 293 19.16 -7.30 19.52
N ILE A 294 18.34 -6.35 19.06
CA ILE A 294 17.47 -6.32 17.88
C ILE A 294 17.62 -4.88 17.34
N GLY A 295 17.57 -4.67 16.01
CA GLY A 295 17.82 -3.38 15.34
C GLY A 295 17.07 -2.21 15.95
N GLY A 296 17.64 -1.59 16.97
CA GLY A 296 16.91 -0.76 17.91
C GLY A 296 17.85 -0.12 18.92
N THR A 297 17.53 1.12 19.28
CA THR A 297 18.39 2.00 20.05
C THR A 297 17.56 2.93 20.93
N GLN A 298 18.19 3.46 21.97
CA GLN A 298 17.70 4.68 22.61
C GLN A 298 17.89 5.86 21.65
N ARG A 299 16.88 6.71 21.53
CA ARG A 299 16.91 7.88 20.63
C ARG A 299 17.64 9.03 21.29
N GLU A 300 18.33 9.84 20.48
CA GLU A 300 18.96 11.06 20.96
C GLU A 300 17.88 12.12 21.22
N GLU A 301 17.64 12.40 22.49
CA GLU A 301 16.64 13.36 22.95
C GLU A 301 17.22 14.78 23.10
N ARG A 302 18.54 14.96 23.13
CA ARG A 302 19.12 16.29 23.32
C ARG A 302 19.19 17.02 21.98
N TYR A 303 18.46 18.13 21.88
CA TYR A 303 18.36 18.95 20.66
C TYR A 303 19.73 19.29 20.07
N ASP A 304 20.63 19.88 20.86
CA ASP A 304 21.94 20.36 20.36
C ASP A 304 22.80 19.19 19.85
N VAL A 305 22.74 18.04 20.52
CA VAL A 305 23.48 16.83 20.13
C VAL A 305 22.91 16.24 18.84
N LEU A 306 21.58 16.20 18.70
CA LEU A 306 20.92 15.71 17.50
C LEU A 306 21.22 16.61 16.29
N VAL A 307 21.14 17.94 16.45
CA VAL A 307 21.50 18.90 15.38
C VAL A 307 22.94 18.70 14.95
N GLN A 308 23.87 18.58 15.91
CA GLN A 308 25.28 18.33 15.62
C GLN A 308 25.45 17.03 14.82
N ARG A 309 24.78 15.93 15.21
CA ARG A 309 24.87 14.64 14.50
C ARG A 309 24.31 14.70 13.08
N ILE A 310 23.19 15.40 12.87
CA ILE A 310 22.61 15.58 11.52
C ILE A 310 23.61 16.33 10.63
N GLN A 311 24.25 17.38 11.16
CA GLN A 311 25.26 18.15 10.45
C GLN A 311 26.54 17.33 10.17
N GLU A 312 27.01 16.55 11.14
CA GLU A 312 28.16 15.65 11.00
C GLU A 312 27.92 14.55 9.95
N ALA A 313 26.68 14.08 9.80
CA ALA A 313 26.26 13.15 8.75
C ALA A 313 26.11 13.81 7.37
N GLY A 314 26.29 15.14 7.25
CA GLY A 314 26.14 15.88 6.00
C GLY A 314 24.69 15.99 5.52
N LEU A 315 23.72 15.79 6.41
CA LEU A 315 22.29 15.83 6.08
C LEU A 315 21.75 17.28 6.23
N PRO A 316 20.85 17.72 5.33
CA PRO A 316 20.20 19.03 5.47
C PRO A 316 19.25 19.03 6.68
N LEU A 317 19.18 20.13 7.42
CA LEU A 317 18.31 20.24 8.60
C LEU A 317 16.83 20.44 8.24
N GLU A 318 16.54 21.20 7.17
CA GLU A 318 15.17 21.61 6.80
C GLU A 318 14.17 20.42 6.73
N PRO A 319 14.50 19.25 6.13
CA PRO A 319 13.59 18.11 6.09
C PRO A 319 13.29 17.46 7.45
N TYR A 320 14.11 17.74 8.47
CA TYR A 320 14.00 17.18 9.83
C TYR A 320 13.48 18.21 10.84
N GLU A 321 13.09 19.41 10.42
CA GLU A 321 12.68 20.48 11.33
C GLU A 321 11.51 20.04 12.25
N TRP A 322 10.54 19.32 11.70
CA TRP A 322 9.43 18.75 12.47
C TRP A 322 9.88 17.70 13.50
N TYR A 323 10.95 16.96 13.19
CA TYR A 323 11.50 15.92 14.06
C TYR A 323 12.37 16.53 15.17
N LEU A 324 13.07 17.63 14.85
CA LEU A 324 13.79 18.46 15.79
C LEU A 324 12.85 19.20 16.75
N ASP A 325 11.67 19.61 16.30
CA ASP A 325 10.64 20.22 17.15
C ASP A 325 10.19 19.30 18.29
N LEU A 326 10.21 17.98 18.08
CA LEU A 326 9.98 17.03 19.17
C LEU A 326 10.93 17.28 20.34
N ARG A 327 12.20 17.61 20.05
CA ARG A 327 13.25 17.89 21.03
C ARG A 327 13.13 19.29 21.64
N ARG A 328 12.59 20.26 20.90
CA ARG A 328 12.39 21.64 21.39
C ARG A 328 11.23 21.74 22.39
N TYR A 329 10.14 21.03 22.15
CA TYR A 329 8.88 21.22 22.87
C TYR A 329 8.56 20.11 23.89
N GLY A 330 9.59 19.53 24.51
CA GLY A 330 9.42 18.56 25.60
C GLY A 330 9.52 17.11 25.17
N THR A 331 10.66 16.75 24.57
CA THR A 331 11.05 15.35 24.39
C THR A 331 11.43 14.71 25.74
N LEU A 332 11.53 13.39 25.71
CA LEU A 332 11.80 12.52 26.83
C LEU A 332 12.79 11.45 26.39
N LYS A 333 13.39 10.72 27.33
CA LYS A 333 14.15 9.51 26.96
C LYS A 333 13.18 8.45 26.44
N HIS A 334 13.45 7.93 25.25
CA HIS A 334 12.62 6.92 24.61
C HIS A 334 13.50 5.97 23.80
N SER A 335 12.98 4.77 23.59
CA SER A 335 13.67 3.71 22.88
C SER A 335 12.67 2.92 22.03
N GLY A 336 13.16 2.39 20.92
CA GLY A 336 12.39 1.51 20.06
C GLY A 336 13.28 0.59 19.25
N PHE A 337 12.65 -0.29 18.50
CA PHE A 337 13.33 -1.24 17.63
C PHE A 337 12.47 -1.58 16.43
N GLY A 338 13.09 -2.09 15.37
CA GLY A 338 12.41 -2.64 14.20
C GLY A 338 12.53 -4.17 14.17
N LEU A 339 11.42 -4.84 13.87
CA LEU A 339 11.38 -6.28 13.61
C LEU A 339 10.84 -6.54 12.21
N GLY A 340 11.66 -7.17 11.37
CA GLY A 340 11.28 -7.58 10.02
C GLY A 340 10.26 -8.72 10.04
N PHE A 341 9.14 -8.50 9.35
CA PHE A 341 8.04 -9.41 9.12
C PHE A 341 7.99 -9.79 7.63
N ALA A 342 8.88 -10.71 7.23
CA ALA A 342 9.08 -11.12 5.84
C ALA A 342 8.63 -12.56 5.58
#